data_AF-A0A849QYJ3-F1
#
_entry.id   AF-A0A849QYJ3-F1
#
_cell.length_a   1.000
_cell.length_b   1.000
_cell.length_c   1.000
_cell.angle_alpha   90.00
_cell.angle_beta   90.00
_cell.angle_gamma   90.00
#
_symmetry.space_group_name_H-M   'P 1'
#
loop_
_entity.id
_entity.type
_entity.pdbx_description
1 polymer ?
#
loop_
_entity_poly.entity_id
_entity_poly.type
_entity_poly.pdbx_seq_one_letter_code
_entity_poly.pdbx_strand_id
1 'polypeptide(L)'
;MSKLFKAQTQIISVVLIMGLAVGVIGASYLWGAPLIEKSQTENSLSQAEKNIELINSMITDVVKTGGQKTKQIQFDGELEIFDINTGENSIIYTIQGKTAGVASTNWVLLNDDLPVKSKETYAVNATDASDTISIGCEDCMMNSTGLSSSIVISNVTGTCNVAGTYTEENTFTCNSNNYVVEHVDITGTIDGFAVLRGPEYDIAGIVGTNKAGVITAKTMAATGIYLTSYKLTFRELVDPTNKEGIKILLETQGNNKVTEGMHTIKVSRADTTTENYGSSLSGELSKISVLVTLE
;
A
#
# COMPACT_ATOMS: atom_id res chain seq x y z
N MET A 1 43.28 54.12 41.34
CA MET A 1 41.86 53.79 41.09
C MET A 1 41.60 52.96 39.83
N SER A 2 42.56 52.76 38.91
CA SER A 2 42.33 52.04 37.62
C SER A 2 42.43 50.51 37.66
N LYS A 3 42.88 49.90 38.77
CA LYS A 3 43.06 48.44 38.87
C LYS A 3 41.75 47.66 39.10
N LEU A 4 40.76 48.27 39.77
CA LEU A 4 39.45 47.63 40.07
C LEU A 4 38.57 47.49 38.82
N PHE A 5 38.59 48.48 37.91
CA PHE A 5 37.84 48.41 36.65
C PHE A 5 38.32 47.28 35.73
N LYS A 6 39.63 46.99 35.69
CA LYS A 6 40.19 45.93 34.84
C LYS A 6 39.71 44.52 35.22
N ALA A 7 39.54 44.25 36.52
CA ALA A 7 39.06 42.96 36.99
C ALA A 7 37.57 42.74 36.67
N GLN A 8 36.74 43.78 36.77
CA GLN A 8 35.31 43.69 36.47
C GLN A 8 35.05 43.43 34.96
N THR A 9 35.80 44.09 34.07
CA THR A 9 35.66 43.86 32.62
C THR A 9 36.04 42.44 32.21
N GLN A 10 37.04 41.82 32.87
CA GLN A 10 37.41 40.43 32.61
C GLN A 10 36.30 39.46 32.99
N ILE A 11 35.67 39.65 34.16
CA ILE A 11 34.58 38.78 34.63
C ILE A 11 33.37 38.89 33.70
N ILE A 12 32.97 40.10 33.31
CA ILE A 12 31.82 40.30 32.40
C ILE A 12 32.05 39.63 31.04
N SER A 13 33.26 39.75 30.49
CA SER A 13 33.62 39.12 29.21
C SER A 13 33.51 37.60 29.28
N VAL A 14 34.03 36.99 30.36
CA VAL A 14 33.95 35.53 30.56
C VAL A 14 32.51 35.05 30.66
N VAL A 15 31.67 35.75 31.44
CA VAL A 15 30.25 35.39 31.57
C VAL A 15 29.51 35.52 30.24
N LEU A 16 29.81 36.56 29.46
CA LEU A 16 29.18 36.78 28.16
C LEU A 16 29.58 35.71 27.15
N ILE A 17 30.86 35.33 27.08
CA ILE A 17 31.34 34.25 26.21
C ILE A 17 30.73 32.91 26.63
N MET A 18 30.65 32.63 27.94
CA MET A 18 30.05 31.40 28.44
C MET A 18 28.55 31.35 28.11
N GLY A 19 27.83 32.46 28.26
CA GLY A 19 26.42 32.58 27.89
C GLY A 19 26.19 32.31 26.39
N LEU A 20 27.04 32.89 25.53
CA LEU A 20 26.99 32.63 24.08
C LEU A 20 27.29 31.17 23.76
N ALA A 21 28.31 30.57 24.39
CA ALA A 21 28.67 29.17 24.16
C ALA A 21 27.52 28.22 24.55
N VAL A 22 26.92 28.41 25.72
CA VAL A 22 25.77 27.63 26.16
C VAL A 22 24.57 27.83 25.22
N GLY A 23 24.33 29.07 24.77
CA GLY A 23 23.28 29.38 23.81
C GLY A 23 23.44 28.64 22.48
N VAL A 24 24.66 28.62 21.92
CA VAL A 24 24.96 27.92 20.66
C VAL A 24 24.85 26.40 20.79
N ILE A 25 25.38 25.83 21.87
CA ILE A 25 25.29 24.37 22.12
C ILE A 25 23.83 23.95 22.33
N GLY A 26 23.06 24.71 23.12
CA GLY A 26 21.65 24.45 23.37
C GLY A 26 20.80 24.52 22.09
N ALA A 27 21.02 25.54 21.27
CA ALA A 27 20.37 25.65 19.96
C ALA A 27 20.77 24.48 19.04
N SER A 28 22.03 24.08 19.02
CA SER A 28 22.49 22.98 18.16
C SER A 28 21.86 21.64 18.55
N TYR A 29 21.67 21.39 19.85
CA TYR A 29 21.04 20.17 20.35
C TYR A 29 19.55 20.10 19.99
N LEU A 30 18.81 21.20 20.16
CA LEU A 30 17.37 21.27 19.85
C LEU A 30 17.06 20.94 18.38
N TRP A 31 17.96 21.28 17.46
CA TRP A 31 17.79 21.04 16.03
C TRP A 31 18.44 19.74 15.56
N GLY A 32 19.52 19.30 16.21
CA GLY A 32 20.25 18.10 15.84
C GLY A 32 19.49 16.80 16.18
N ALA A 33 18.85 16.73 17.34
CA ALA A 33 18.18 15.50 17.77
C ALA A 33 17.05 15.05 16.81
N PRO A 34 16.11 15.91 16.37
CA PRO A 34 15.06 15.51 15.44
C PRO A 34 15.58 15.04 14.07
N LEU A 35 16.69 15.61 13.59
CA LEU A 35 17.29 15.22 12.31
C LEU A 35 17.92 13.83 12.38
N ILE A 36 18.60 13.51 13.48
CA ILE A 36 19.19 12.19 13.70
C ILE A 36 18.09 11.13 13.82
N GLU A 37 17.03 11.42 14.58
CA GLU A 37 15.89 10.51 14.74
C GLU A 37 15.17 10.26 13.40
N LYS A 38 15.00 11.30 12.59
CA LYS A 38 14.44 11.16 11.24
C LYS A 38 15.30 10.26 10.36
N SER A 39 16.62 10.47 10.34
CA SER A 39 17.54 9.63 9.55
C SER A 39 17.55 8.17 10.01
N GLN A 40 17.50 7.91 11.32
CA GLN A 40 17.38 6.55 11.84
C GLN A 40 16.06 5.89 11.42
N THR A 41 14.95 6.64 11.50
CA THR A 41 13.64 6.13 11.08
C THR A 41 13.61 5.84 9.57
N GLU A 42 14.16 6.72 8.74
CA GLU A 42 14.28 6.51 7.29
C GLU A 42 15.11 5.26 6.96
N ASN A 43 16.20 5.02 7.70
CA ASN A 43 17.01 3.82 7.52
C ASN A 43 16.25 2.55 7.88
N SER A 44 15.53 2.51 9.00
CA SER A 44 14.71 1.36 9.38
C SER A 44 13.54 1.12 8.41
N LEU A 45 12.89 2.18 7.91
CA LEU A 45 11.86 2.07 6.87
C LEU A 45 12.43 1.48 5.56
N SER A 46 13.57 2.00 5.10
CA SER A 46 14.24 1.47 3.90
C SER A 46 14.71 0.03 4.08
N GLN A 47 15.21 -0.34 5.26
CA GLN A 47 15.57 -1.72 5.56
C GLN A 47 14.35 -2.62 5.59
N ALA A 48 13.22 -2.15 6.12
CA ALA A 48 11.99 -2.92 6.16
C ALA A 48 11.43 -3.21 4.76
N GLU A 49 11.46 -2.21 3.89
CA GLU A 49 11.11 -2.35 2.48
C GLU A 49 12.02 -3.37 1.77
N LYS A 50 13.35 -3.27 1.94
CA LYS A 50 14.30 -4.23 1.36
C LYS A 50 14.10 -5.64 1.88
N ASN A 51 13.75 -5.79 3.16
CA ASN A 51 13.48 -7.10 3.75
C ASN A 51 12.24 -7.75 3.13
N ILE A 52 11.15 -7.00 2.93
CA ILE A 52 9.94 -7.56 2.30
C ILE A 52 10.16 -7.85 0.81
N GLU A 53 10.95 -7.03 0.10
CA GLU A 53 11.39 -7.31 -1.27
C GLU A 53 12.25 -8.56 -1.36
N LEU A 54 13.17 -8.76 -0.41
CA LEU A 54 14.00 -9.95 -0.33
C LEU A 54 13.16 -11.21 -0.12
N ILE A 55 12.15 -11.15 0.76
CA ILE A 55 11.21 -12.26 0.97
C ILE A 55 10.43 -12.57 -0.32
N ASN A 56 9.92 -11.54 -1.01
CA ASN A 56 9.26 -11.70 -2.32
C ASN A 56 10.19 -12.37 -3.36
N SER A 57 11.44 -11.91 -3.44
CA SER A 57 12.44 -12.52 -4.33
C SER A 57 12.73 -13.98 -3.97
N MET A 58 12.85 -14.31 -2.68
CA MET A 58 13.06 -15.68 -2.23
C MET A 58 11.90 -16.60 -2.64
N ILE A 59 10.66 -16.16 -2.42
CA ILE A 59 9.44 -16.92 -2.77
C ILE A 59 9.34 -17.11 -4.27
N THR A 60 9.47 -16.04 -5.06
CA THR A 60 9.36 -16.12 -6.52
C THR A 60 10.45 -16.98 -7.14
N ASP A 61 11.67 -16.95 -6.59
CA ASP A 61 12.76 -17.81 -7.06
C ASP A 61 12.53 -19.28 -6.72
N VAL A 62 12.03 -19.58 -5.52
CA VAL A 62 11.69 -20.95 -5.11
C VAL A 62 10.58 -21.51 -5.98
N VAL A 63 9.57 -20.70 -6.32
CA VAL A 63 8.50 -21.09 -7.25
C VAL A 63 9.06 -21.43 -8.63
N LYS A 64 9.94 -20.60 -9.18
CA LYS A 64 10.57 -20.82 -10.49
C LYS A 64 11.49 -22.03 -10.54
N THR A 65 12.30 -22.23 -9.50
CA THR A 65 13.37 -23.24 -9.50
C THR A 65 12.95 -24.58 -8.88
N GLY A 66 11.88 -24.61 -8.08
CA GLY A 66 11.39 -25.82 -7.41
C GLY A 66 12.21 -26.28 -6.21
N GLY A 67 13.05 -25.40 -5.63
CA GLY A 67 13.97 -25.74 -4.54
C GLY A 67 13.58 -25.17 -3.17
N GLN A 68 14.61 -24.90 -2.36
CA GLN A 68 14.50 -24.18 -1.09
C GLN A 68 15.52 -23.04 -1.02
N LYS A 69 15.20 -21.96 -0.31
CA LYS A 69 16.09 -20.85 0.01
C LYS A 69 16.03 -20.55 1.50
N THR A 70 17.19 -20.25 2.08
CA THR A 70 17.31 -19.87 3.49
C THR A 70 18.12 -18.59 3.60
N LYS A 71 17.66 -17.65 4.43
CA LYS A 71 18.35 -16.39 4.66
C LYS A 71 18.12 -15.89 6.08
N GLN A 72 19.19 -15.41 6.71
CA GLN A 72 19.08 -14.66 7.97
C GLN A 72 18.74 -13.21 7.67
N ILE A 73 17.73 -12.69 8.36
CA ILE A 73 17.21 -11.33 8.19
C ILE A 73 17.10 -10.70 9.59
N GLN A 74 17.58 -9.47 9.70
CA GLN A 74 17.39 -8.63 10.89
C GLN A 74 16.09 -7.85 10.71
N PHE A 75 15.17 -8.03 11.65
CA PHE A 75 13.91 -7.30 11.71
C PHE A 75 13.96 -6.23 12.81
N ASP A 76 13.52 -5.03 12.47
CA ASP A 76 13.33 -3.88 13.37
C ASP A 76 11.86 -3.76 13.85
N GLY A 77 11.09 -4.84 13.74
CA GLY A 77 9.66 -4.85 14.05
C GLY A 77 9.06 -6.25 13.99
N GLU A 78 7.76 -6.33 13.74
CA GLU A 78 7.00 -7.58 13.79
C GLU A 78 6.61 -8.06 12.39
N LEU A 79 7.00 -9.27 12.04
CA LEU A 79 6.60 -9.95 10.81
C LEU A 79 5.57 -11.04 11.15
N GLU A 80 4.44 -11.03 10.45
CA GLU A 80 3.39 -12.04 10.56
C GLU A 80 3.01 -12.57 9.17
N ILE A 81 2.85 -13.89 9.07
CA ILE A 81 2.45 -14.59 7.86
C ILE A 81 1.02 -15.07 8.03
N PHE A 82 0.17 -14.63 7.10
CA PHE A 82 -1.21 -15.04 6.94
C PHE A 82 -1.28 -16.07 5.81
N ASP A 83 -1.33 -17.33 6.18
CA ASP A 83 -1.34 -18.44 5.22
C ASP A 83 -2.72 -18.61 4.54
N ILE A 84 -2.82 -19.58 3.64
CA ILE A 84 -4.09 -19.92 2.99
C ILE A 84 -5.21 -20.29 3.98
N ASN A 85 -4.89 -20.85 5.15
CA ASN A 85 -5.89 -21.24 6.15
C ASN A 85 -6.51 -20.03 6.84
N THR A 86 -5.78 -18.92 6.93
CA THR A 86 -6.31 -17.63 7.43
C THR A 86 -7.19 -16.89 6.42
N GLY A 87 -7.11 -17.24 5.13
CA GLY A 87 -7.88 -16.62 4.05
C GLY A 87 -7.25 -15.36 3.43
N GLU A 88 -6.17 -14.81 3.96
CA GLU A 88 -5.56 -13.58 3.44
C GLU A 88 -4.36 -13.77 2.51
N ASN A 89 -3.68 -14.94 2.55
CA ASN A 89 -2.51 -15.28 1.70
C ASN A 89 -1.50 -14.12 1.56
N SER A 90 -1.04 -13.59 2.70
CA SER A 90 -0.22 -12.38 2.75
C SER A 90 0.88 -12.45 3.81
N ILE A 91 1.93 -11.65 3.65
CA ILE A 91 2.97 -11.45 4.66
C ILE A 91 2.92 -9.98 5.06
N ILE A 92 2.72 -9.70 6.34
CA ILE A 92 2.65 -8.34 6.88
C ILE A 92 3.89 -8.10 7.74
N TYR A 93 4.63 -7.05 7.43
CA TYR A 93 5.75 -6.57 8.23
C TYR A 93 5.43 -5.18 8.79
N THR A 94 5.35 -5.07 10.12
CA THR A 94 5.04 -3.80 10.81
C THR A 94 6.23 -3.30 11.61
N ILE A 95 6.62 -2.06 11.36
CA ILE A 95 7.66 -1.34 12.11
C ILE A 95 7.10 -0.08 12.75
N GLN A 96 7.69 0.31 13.87
CA GLN A 96 7.35 1.54 14.59
C GLN A 96 8.37 2.62 14.27
N GLY A 97 7.91 3.84 14.00
CA GLY A 97 8.78 4.97 13.68
C GLY A 97 8.24 6.28 14.22
N LYS A 98 9.08 7.31 14.29
CA LYS A 98 8.66 8.68 14.66
C LYS A 98 8.09 9.48 13.50
N THR A 99 8.27 8.99 12.28
CA THR A 99 7.76 9.58 11.04
C THR A 99 6.91 8.56 10.29
N ALA A 100 5.93 9.04 9.53
CA ALA A 100 5.16 8.18 8.66
C ALA A 100 6.02 7.70 7.48
N GLY A 101 5.98 6.39 7.19
CA GLY A 101 6.63 5.83 5.99
C GLY A 101 5.85 6.10 4.72
N VAL A 102 4.52 6.14 4.82
CA VAL A 102 3.60 6.47 3.72
C VAL A 102 2.54 7.45 4.22
N ALA A 103 2.16 8.42 3.40
CA ALA A 103 1.17 9.44 3.75
C ALA A 103 -0.30 8.94 3.65
N SER A 104 -0.55 7.65 3.89
CA SER A 104 -1.87 7.03 3.73
C SER A 104 -2.16 6.02 4.82
N THR A 105 -3.37 6.08 5.35
CA THR A 105 -3.94 5.06 6.26
C THR A 105 -4.49 3.84 5.50
N ASN A 106 -4.76 4.01 4.21
CA ASN A 106 -5.12 2.94 3.29
C ASN A 106 -3.86 2.29 2.70
N TRP A 107 -3.97 1.04 2.28
CA TRP A 107 -2.91 0.34 1.55
C TRP A 107 -2.63 1.05 0.23
N VAL A 108 -1.39 1.49 0.03
CA VAL A 108 -0.87 2.10 -1.20
C VAL A 108 0.20 1.19 -1.75
N LEU A 109 0.24 1.01 -3.07
CA LEU A 109 1.27 0.20 -3.72
C LEU A 109 2.62 0.89 -3.66
N LEU A 110 3.67 0.08 -3.47
CA LEU A 110 5.05 0.54 -3.54
C LEU A 110 5.76 0.08 -4.80
N ASN A 111 5.32 -1.01 -5.43
CA ASN A 111 5.94 -1.50 -6.65
C ASN A 111 5.16 -1.06 -7.90
N ASP A 112 5.87 -0.43 -8.84
CA ASP A 112 5.33 0.15 -10.10
C ASP A 112 4.77 -0.88 -11.11
N ASP A 113 4.57 -2.13 -10.71
CA ASP A 113 4.29 -3.25 -11.60
C ASP A 113 2.81 -3.65 -11.66
N LEU A 114 1.90 -2.77 -11.24
CA LEU A 114 0.51 -3.03 -11.58
C LEU A 114 0.36 -3.01 -13.11
N PRO A 115 -0.35 -3.98 -13.71
CA PRO A 115 -0.91 -3.73 -15.01
C PRO A 115 -1.72 -2.45 -14.80
N VAL A 116 -1.34 -1.38 -15.52
CA VAL A 116 -2.20 -0.22 -15.64
C VAL A 116 -3.51 -0.84 -16.10
N LYS A 117 -4.50 -0.94 -15.20
CA LYS A 117 -5.86 -1.21 -15.63
C LYS A 117 -6.06 -0.12 -16.65
N SER A 118 -6.13 -0.48 -17.94
CA SER A 118 -6.27 0.47 -19.02
C SER A 118 -7.38 1.37 -18.54
N LYS A 119 -7.00 2.59 -18.16
CA LYS A 119 -7.82 3.49 -17.35
C LYS A 119 -9.18 3.43 -17.98
N GLU A 120 -10.14 2.73 -17.36
CA GLU A 120 -11.43 2.50 -17.99
C GLU A 120 -12.10 3.85 -17.93
N THR A 121 -11.83 4.61 -18.99
CA THR A 121 -12.29 5.95 -19.17
C THR A 121 -13.63 5.74 -19.81
N TYR A 122 -14.66 5.64 -18.99
CA TYR A 122 -16.02 5.68 -19.48
C TYR A 122 -16.24 7.09 -20.00
N ALA A 123 -16.12 7.26 -21.32
CA ALA A 123 -16.55 8.47 -21.98
C ALA A 123 -18.07 8.52 -21.88
N VAL A 124 -18.58 9.47 -21.10
CA VAL A 124 -20.00 9.74 -21.01
C VAL A 124 -20.30 10.87 -21.98
N ASN A 125 -20.81 10.53 -23.16
CA ASN A 125 -21.39 11.54 -24.04
C ASN A 125 -22.85 11.73 -23.62
N ALA A 126 -23.15 12.83 -22.93
CA ALA A 126 -24.51 13.29 -22.73
C ALA A 126 -24.85 14.24 -23.90
N THR A 127 -25.49 13.71 -24.93
CA THR A 127 -25.81 14.46 -26.15
C THR A 127 -27.10 15.25 -26.07
N ASP A 128 -28.08 14.94 -25.21
CA ASP A 128 -29.29 15.76 -25.05
C ASP A 128 -29.99 15.51 -23.70
N ALA A 129 -30.94 16.38 -23.35
CA ALA A 129 -31.57 16.61 -22.03
C ALA A 129 -32.27 15.42 -21.32
N SER A 130 -32.09 14.19 -21.76
CA SER A 130 -32.64 12.97 -21.15
C SER A 130 -31.73 11.75 -21.24
N ASP A 131 -30.42 11.96 -21.44
CA ASP A 131 -29.51 10.84 -21.70
C ASP A 131 -29.21 10.02 -20.43
N THR A 132 -29.56 8.74 -20.52
CA THR A 132 -29.16 7.68 -19.60
C THR A 132 -27.68 7.37 -19.75
N ILE A 133 -26.94 7.44 -18.64
CA ILE A 133 -25.49 7.17 -18.60
C ILE A 133 -25.28 5.70 -18.20
N SER A 134 -25.12 4.81 -19.18
CA SER A 134 -24.76 3.42 -18.89
C SER A 134 -23.27 3.30 -18.53
N ILE A 135 -22.96 3.25 -17.22
CA ILE A 135 -21.65 2.81 -16.73
C ILE A 135 -21.67 1.28 -16.68
N GLY A 136 -20.95 0.62 -17.58
CA GLY A 136 -20.95 -0.83 -17.70
C GLY A 136 -20.22 -1.52 -16.55
N CYS A 137 -20.94 -1.87 -15.49
CA CYS A 137 -20.75 -3.18 -14.86
C CYS A 137 -21.63 -4.17 -15.62
N GLU A 138 -21.20 -5.42 -15.84
CA GLU A 138 -21.94 -6.44 -16.61
C GLU A 138 -23.41 -6.61 -16.17
N ASP A 139 -23.77 -6.16 -14.95
CA ASP A 139 -25.12 -6.26 -14.39
C ASP A 139 -25.70 -4.96 -13.76
N CYS A 140 -25.15 -3.77 -14.04
CA CYS A 140 -25.76 -2.53 -13.53
C CYS A 140 -25.82 -1.39 -14.54
N MET A 141 -27.04 -0.86 -14.73
CA MET A 141 -27.28 0.38 -15.46
C MET A 141 -27.63 1.50 -14.48
N MET A 142 -26.95 2.63 -14.58
CA MET A 142 -27.28 3.84 -13.82
C MET A 142 -28.07 4.81 -14.71
N ASN A 143 -29.21 5.30 -14.21
CA ASN A 143 -30.00 6.31 -14.92
C ASN A 143 -29.93 7.65 -14.18
N SER A 144 -29.37 8.65 -14.85
CA SER A 144 -29.40 10.07 -14.44
C SER A 144 -30.63 10.74 -15.06
N THR A 145 -31.33 11.56 -14.29
CA THR A 145 -32.36 12.47 -14.83
C THR A 145 -32.13 13.88 -14.29
N GLY A 146 -31.90 14.86 -15.18
CA GLY A 146 -31.90 16.28 -14.81
C GLY A 146 -30.83 17.15 -15.48
N LEU A 147 -31.20 18.40 -15.80
CA LEU A 147 -30.35 19.46 -16.38
C LEU A 147 -29.74 20.38 -15.30
N SER A 148 -29.19 19.82 -14.22
CA SER A 148 -28.52 20.65 -13.20
C SER A 148 -27.05 20.27 -13.08
N SER A 149 -26.24 21.21 -12.60
CA SER A 149 -24.81 21.07 -12.27
C SER A 149 -24.52 20.03 -11.17
N SER A 150 -25.47 19.16 -10.85
CA SER A 150 -25.40 18.12 -9.84
C SER A 150 -26.06 16.88 -10.44
N ILE A 151 -25.26 15.88 -10.80
CA ILE A 151 -25.76 14.59 -11.29
C ILE A 151 -26.42 13.89 -10.10
N VAL A 152 -27.75 13.78 -10.13
CA VAL A 152 -28.52 12.98 -9.16
C VAL A 152 -28.74 11.60 -9.77
N ILE A 153 -28.10 10.58 -9.21
CA ILE A 153 -28.33 9.18 -9.61
C ILE A 153 -29.68 8.76 -9.02
N SER A 154 -30.71 8.73 -9.86
CA SER A 154 -32.10 8.62 -9.44
C SER A 154 -32.66 7.19 -9.46
N ASN A 155 -32.04 6.28 -10.22
CA ASN A 155 -32.45 4.88 -10.27
C ASN A 155 -31.32 3.98 -10.77
N VAL A 156 -31.12 2.87 -10.07
CA VAL A 156 -30.29 1.75 -10.52
C VAL A 156 -31.20 0.54 -10.68
N THR A 157 -31.29 0.00 -11.89
CA THR A 157 -32.03 -1.25 -12.16
C THR A 157 -31.03 -2.40 -12.28
N GLY A 158 -31.17 -3.40 -11.41
CA GLY A 158 -30.29 -4.56 -11.24
C GLY A 158 -30.35 -5.10 -9.81
N THR A 159 -29.62 -6.15 -9.46
CA THR A 159 -29.47 -6.64 -8.06
C THR A 159 -28.66 -5.69 -7.17
N CYS A 160 -28.17 -4.59 -7.74
CA CYS A 160 -27.43 -3.54 -7.07
C CYS A 160 -28.42 -2.53 -6.44
N ASN A 161 -28.73 -2.69 -5.14
CA ASN A 161 -29.48 -1.69 -4.37
C ASN A 161 -28.58 -0.48 -4.12
N VAL A 162 -28.60 0.50 -5.02
CA VAL A 162 -27.88 1.77 -4.83
C VAL A 162 -28.87 2.85 -4.45
N ALA A 163 -28.97 3.12 -3.14
CA ALA A 163 -29.38 4.42 -2.63
C ALA A 163 -28.12 5.05 -2.02
N GLY A 164 -27.46 5.92 -2.78
CA GLY A 164 -26.27 6.64 -2.33
C GLY A 164 -26.49 8.14 -2.41
N THR A 165 -26.41 8.82 -1.28
CA THR A 165 -26.35 10.30 -1.22
C THR A 165 -24.91 10.74 -1.40
N TYR A 166 -24.67 11.69 -2.31
CA TYR A 166 -23.44 12.47 -2.33
C TYR A 166 -23.29 13.16 -0.96
N THR A 167 -22.23 12.83 -0.22
CA THR A 167 -21.85 13.56 0.98
C THR A 167 -20.78 14.59 0.61
N GLU A 168 -20.63 15.64 1.42
CA GLU A 168 -19.66 16.73 1.19
C GLU A 168 -18.17 16.26 1.23
N GLU A 169 -17.91 14.96 1.37
CA GLU A 169 -16.58 14.36 1.53
C GLU A 169 -16.07 13.57 0.30
N ASN A 170 -16.61 13.79 -0.90
CA ASN A 170 -16.13 13.17 -2.16
C ASN A 170 -16.06 11.62 -2.18
N THR A 171 -16.88 10.94 -1.37
CA THR A 171 -16.95 9.47 -1.33
C THR A 171 -18.25 8.96 -1.93
N PHE A 172 -18.17 7.95 -2.80
CA PHE A 172 -19.33 7.23 -3.33
C PHE A 172 -19.33 5.81 -2.77
N THR A 173 -20.41 5.39 -2.11
CA THR A 173 -20.52 4.05 -1.54
C THR A 173 -21.43 3.20 -2.42
N CYS A 174 -20.90 2.08 -2.95
CA CYS A 174 -21.68 1.11 -3.73
C CYS A 174 -21.42 -0.29 -3.18
N ASN A 175 -22.49 -1.04 -2.84
CA ASN A 175 -22.40 -2.41 -2.30
C ASN A 175 -21.45 -2.55 -1.09
N SER A 176 -21.50 -1.58 -0.16
CA SER A 176 -20.61 -1.53 1.03
C SER A 176 -19.13 -1.26 0.75
N ASN A 177 -18.75 -0.98 -0.51
CA ASN A 177 -17.41 -0.58 -0.88
C ASN A 177 -17.34 0.94 -1.07
N ASN A 178 -16.28 1.57 -0.56
CA ASN A 178 -16.01 3.00 -0.71
C ASN A 178 -15.16 3.25 -1.96
N TYR A 179 -15.64 4.11 -2.85
CA TYR A 179 -14.93 4.58 -4.04
C TYR A 179 -14.49 6.03 -3.82
N VAL A 180 -13.24 6.36 -4.18
CA VAL A 180 -12.69 7.71 -4.03
C VAL A 180 -12.79 8.43 -5.37
N VAL A 181 -13.55 9.52 -5.41
CA VAL A 181 -13.63 10.37 -6.60
C VAL A 181 -12.58 11.47 -6.46
N GLU A 182 -11.45 11.31 -7.15
CA GLU A 182 -10.28 12.17 -6.94
C GLU A 182 -10.40 13.53 -7.65
N HIS A 183 -11.16 13.61 -8.75
CA HIS A 183 -11.46 14.88 -9.43
C HIS A 183 -12.64 14.77 -10.40
N VAL A 184 -13.55 15.75 -10.38
CA VAL A 184 -14.53 15.97 -11.45
C VAL A 184 -14.39 17.43 -11.90
N ASP A 185 -13.65 17.64 -12.99
CA ASP A 185 -13.62 18.94 -13.66
C ASP A 185 -14.85 19.04 -14.58
N ILE A 186 -15.82 19.86 -14.19
CA ILE A 186 -16.91 20.29 -15.07
C ILE A 186 -16.67 21.76 -15.40
N THR A 187 -16.12 22.03 -16.59
CA THR A 187 -16.01 23.40 -17.11
C THR A 187 -16.77 23.52 -18.44
N GLY A 188 -17.91 24.23 -18.40
CA GLY A 188 -18.67 24.62 -19.59
C GLY A 188 -19.81 23.67 -20.00
N THR A 189 -20.39 23.93 -21.18
CA THR A 189 -21.36 23.05 -21.86
C THR A 189 -20.86 21.61 -21.79
N ILE A 190 -21.74 20.69 -21.38
CA ILE A 190 -21.44 19.40 -20.75
C ILE A 190 -20.55 18.48 -21.62
N ASP A 191 -19.24 18.73 -21.59
CA ASP A 191 -18.17 17.84 -22.08
C ASP A 191 -17.21 17.56 -20.91
N GLY A 192 -17.75 17.12 -19.78
CA GLY A 192 -16.98 16.79 -18.58
C GLY A 192 -16.65 15.30 -18.52
N PHE A 193 -15.38 14.95 -18.38
CA PHE A 193 -14.93 13.58 -18.08
C PHE A 193 -14.81 13.40 -16.57
N ALA A 194 -15.61 12.51 -15.98
CA ALA A 194 -15.40 12.06 -14.60
C ALA A 194 -14.54 10.79 -14.58
N VAL A 195 -13.44 10.81 -13.82
CA VAL A 195 -12.61 9.62 -13.60
C VAL A 195 -12.93 9.07 -12.22
N LEU A 196 -13.66 7.96 -12.17
CA LEU A 196 -13.90 7.22 -10.92
C LEU A 196 -12.70 6.31 -10.66
N ARG A 197 -11.95 6.55 -9.58
CA ARG A 197 -10.93 5.62 -9.08
C ARG A 197 -11.57 4.73 -8.01
N GLY A 198 -11.90 3.50 -8.39
CA GLY A 198 -12.23 2.49 -7.40
C GLY A 198 -11.02 2.08 -6.58
N PRO A 199 -11.23 1.40 -5.43
CA PRO A 199 -10.14 0.74 -4.73
C PRO A 199 -9.40 -0.16 -5.72
N GLU A 200 -8.06 -0.14 -5.69
CA GLU A 200 -7.25 -1.01 -6.55
C GLU A 200 -7.59 -2.46 -6.23
N TYR A 201 -8.44 -3.06 -7.04
CA TYR A 201 -8.67 -4.49 -7.01
C TYR A 201 -7.40 -5.16 -7.52
N ASP A 202 -6.95 -6.19 -6.80
CA ASP A 202 -5.82 -7.03 -7.21
C ASP A 202 -6.22 -7.79 -8.47
N ILE A 203 -5.98 -7.17 -9.63
CA ILE A 203 -6.29 -7.73 -10.94
C ILE A 203 -5.21 -8.75 -11.25
N ALA A 204 -5.61 -9.86 -11.88
CA ALA A 204 -4.67 -10.83 -12.40
C ALA A 204 -3.62 -10.15 -13.29
N GLY A 205 -2.34 -10.41 -13.02
CA GLY A 205 -1.24 -9.95 -13.86
C GLY A 205 -1.07 -10.84 -15.10
N ILE A 206 -0.33 -10.40 -16.10
CA ILE A 206 -0.02 -11.22 -17.28
C ILE A 206 1.30 -11.96 -17.03
N VAL A 207 1.32 -13.28 -17.28
CA VAL A 207 2.53 -14.11 -17.17
C VAL A 207 3.65 -13.52 -18.04
N GLY A 208 4.85 -13.41 -17.47
CA GLY A 208 6.04 -12.86 -18.15
C GLY A 208 6.09 -11.33 -18.27
N THR A 209 4.98 -10.63 -18.03
CA THR A 209 4.93 -9.16 -18.03
C THR A 209 4.92 -8.60 -16.62
N ASN A 210 4.07 -9.15 -15.75
CA ASN A 210 3.84 -8.65 -14.41
C ASN A 210 4.51 -9.55 -13.35
N LYS A 211 4.94 -8.96 -12.23
CA LYS A 211 5.37 -9.70 -11.04
C LYS A 211 4.18 -10.33 -10.31
N ALA A 212 4.38 -11.52 -9.75
CA ALA A 212 3.36 -12.21 -8.94
C ALA A 212 3.18 -11.56 -7.56
N GLY A 213 4.27 -11.16 -6.91
CA GLY A 213 4.23 -10.47 -5.62
C GLY A 213 3.94 -8.99 -5.75
N VAL A 214 2.94 -8.51 -5.02
CA VAL A 214 2.52 -7.11 -4.92
C VAL A 214 2.83 -6.61 -3.52
N ILE A 215 3.56 -5.49 -3.42
CA ILE A 215 3.93 -4.89 -2.14
C ILE A 215 3.13 -3.62 -1.97
N THR A 216 2.37 -3.57 -0.88
CA THR A 216 1.63 -2.39 -0.45
C THR A 216 2.13 -1.93 0.90
N ALA A 217 1.96 -0.66 1.23
CA ALA A 217 2.24 -0.14 2.55
C ALA A 217 1.15 0.82 3.01
N LYS A 218 0.98 0.90 4.33
CA LYS A 218 0.14 1.89 4.99
C LYS A 218 0.82 2.37 6.25
N THR A 219 0.46 3.56 6.69
CA THR A 219 0.88 4.07 7.99
C THR A 219 -0.33 4.45 8.83
N MET A 220 -0.35 4.00 10.07
CA MET A 220 -1.33 4.40 11.07
C MET A 220 -0.64 5.22 12.16
N ALA A 221 -1.22 6.37 12.49
CA ALA A 221 -0.75 7.15 13.63
C ALA A 221 -1.24 6.51 14.94
N ALA A 222 -0.33 6.33 15.88
CA ALA A 222 -0.58 5.99 17.27
C ALA A 222 0.01 7.10 18.17
N THR A 223 -0.24 7.06 19.47
CA THR A 223 0.13 8.14 20.40
C THR A 223 1.62 8.45 20.38
N GLY A 224 2.03 9.46 19.60
CA GLY A 224 3.42 9.91 19.45
C GLY A 224 4.32 9.02 18.57
N ILE A 225 3.76 8.00 17.91
CA ILE A 225 4.49 7.06 17.03
C ILE A 225 3.65 6.74 15.79
N TYR A 226 4.31 6.30 14.73
CA TYR A 226 3.68 5.81 13.51
C TYR A 226 3.97 4.33 13.35
N LEU A 227 2.93 3.55 13.07
CA LEU A 227 3.03 2.14 12.72
C LEU A 227 2.98 2.06 11.20
N THR A 228 4.11 1.73 10.56
CA THR A 228 4.16 1.51 9.12
C THR A 228 4.14 0.01 8.87
N SER A 229 3.13 -0.45 8.15
CA SER A 229 2.96 -1.85 7.77
C SER A 229 3.20 -1.99 6.28
N TYR A 230 4.07 -2.94 5.90
CA TYR A 230 4.25 -3.44 4.55
C TYR A 230 3.48 -4.75 4.42
N LYS A 231 2.77 -4.94 3.33
CA LYS A 231 2.03 -6.17 3.03
C LYS A 231 2.43 -6.68 1.66
N LEU A 232 2.94 -7.90 1.64
CA LEU A 232 3.23 -8.67 0.43
C LEU A 232 2.07 -9.64 0.17
N THR A 233 1.40 -9.48 -0.97
CA THR A 233 0.36 -10.40 -1.46
C THR A 233 0.79 -11.02 -2.78
N PHE A 234 0.24 -12.18 -3.11
CA PHE A 234 0.49 -12.85 -4.38
C PHE A 234 -0.78 -12.92 -5.23
N ARG A 235 -0.76 -12.18 -6.34
CA ARG A 235 -1.85 -12.16 -7.31
C ARG A 235 -1.80 -13.36 -8.25
N GLU A 236 -2.91 -13.64 -8.90
CA GLU A 236 -2.94 -14.57 -10.03
C GLU A 236 -2.17 -13.97 -11.21
N LEU A 237 -1.37 -14.78 -11.91
CA LEU A 237 -0.80 -14.44 -13.21
C LEU A 237 -1.48 -15.28 -14.27
N VAL A 238 -2.06 -14.65 -15.28
CA VAL A 238 -2.79 -15.30 -16.37
C VAL A 238 -2.00 -15.30 -17.68
N ASP A 239 -2.14 -16.38 -18.44
CA ASP A 239 -1.78 -16.46 -19.84
C ASP A 239 -3.05 -16.26 -20.69
N PRO A 240 -3.24 -15.08 -21.32
CA PRO A 240 -4.43 -14.81 -22.12
C PRO A 240 -4.56 -15.71 -23.35
N THR A 241 -3.46 -16.32 -23.81
CA THR A 241 -3.45 -17.20 -24.98
C THR A 241 -4.08 -18.55 -24.66
N ASN A 242 -3.65 -19.14 -23.54
CA ASN A 242 -4.07 -20.49 -23.11
C ASN A 242 -5.25 -20.46 -22.13
N LYS A 243 -5.61 -19.26 -21.62
CA LYS A 243 -6.58 -19.04 -20.54
C LYS A 243 -6.17 -19.72 -19.22
N GLU A 244 -4.90 -20.02 -19.06
CA GLU A 244 -4.35 -20.63 -17.86
C GLU A 244 -3.95 -19.56 -16.84
N GLY A 245 -4.04 -19.89 -15.56
CA GLY A 245 -3.63 -19.04 -14.45
C GLY A 245 -2.60 -19.73 -13.56
N ILE A 246 -1.75 -18.94 -12.92
CA ILE A 246 -0.79 -19.39 -11.91
C ILE A 246 -0.97 -18.51 -10.67
N LYS A 247 -1.13 -19.13 -9.50
CA LYS A 247 -1.23 -18.41 -8.22
C LYS A 247 -0.32 -19.02 -7.17
N ILE A 248 0.39 -18.19 -6.43
CA ILE A 248 1.25 -18.63 -5.32
C ILE A 248 0.41 -18.64 -4.05
N LEU A 249 0.44 -19.75 -3.32
CA LEU A 249 -0.21 -19.92 -2.03
C LEU A 249 0.85 -20.04 -0.94
N LEU A 250 0.69 -19.29 0.13
CA LEU A 250 1.54 -19.34 1.30
C LEU A 250 1.01 -20.38 2.28
N GLU A 251 1.92 -21.22 2.73
CA GLU A 251 1.72 -22.15 3.82
C GLU A 251 2.76 -21.85 4.90
N THR A 252 2.41 -22.07 6.16
CA THR A 252 3.34 -21.89 7.27
C THR A 252 3.54 -23.21 8.00
N GLN A 253 4.74 -23.41 8.54
CA GLN A 253 5.01 -24.48 9.49
C GLN A 253 5.69 -23.90 10.73
N GLY A 254 5.09 -24.16 11.89
CA GLY A 254 5.59 -23.63 13.16
C GLY A 254 5.11 -22.21 13.43
N ASN A 255 6.04 -21.34 13.86
CA ASN A 255 5.72 -19.95 14.16
C ASN A 255 5.44 -19.19 12.86
N ASN A 256 4.27 -18.57 12.77
CA ASN A 256 3.91 -17.67 11.67
C ASN A 256 4.20 -16.19 12.00
N LYS A 257 4.76 -15.92 13.19
CA LYS A 257 5.02 -14.58 13.69
C LYS A 257 6.38 -14.50 14.38
N VAL A 258 7.14 -13.46 14.06
CA VAL A 258 8.41 -13.12 14.72
C VAL A 258 8.46 -11.63 15.05
N THR A 259 9.21 -11.30 16.10
CA THR A 259 9.39 -9.93 16.59
C THR A 259 10.76 -9.38 16.15
N GLU A 260 11.16 -8.25 16.71
CA GLU A 260 12.47 -7.64 16.49
C GLU A 260 13.61 -8.62 16.83
N GLY A 261 14.62 -8.69 15.96
CA GLY A 261 15.75 -9.59 16.12
C GLY A 261 16.29 -10.18 14.81
N MET A 262 17.33 -11.01 14.95
CA MET A 262 17.88 -11.80 13.85
C MET A 262 17.11 -13.12 13.76
N HIS A 263 16.43 -13.33 12.64
CA HIS A 263 15.64 -14.54 12.39
C HIS A 263 16.08 -15.23 11.11
N THR A 264 15.91 -16.55 11.05
CA THR A 264 16.16 -17.32 9.84
C THR A 264 14.84 -17.57 9.13
N ILE A 265 14.73 -17.09 7.90
CA ILE A 265 13.59 -17.39 7.04
C ILE A 265 13.99 -18.50 6.09
N LYS A 266 13.22 -19.58 6.10
CA LYS A 266 13.31 -20.67 5.14
C LYS A 266 12.06 -20.69 4.27
N VAL A 267 12.28 -20.76 2.96
CA VAL A 267 11.22 -20.82 1.95
C VAL A 267 11.46 -22.08 1.12
N SER A 268 10.45 -22.94 0.99
CA SER A 268 10.52 -24.16 0.19
C SER A 268 9.25 -24.35 -0.62
N ARG A 269 9.38 -24.83 -1.86
CA ARG A 269 8.22 -25.21 -2.67
C ARG A 269 7.63 -26.50 -2.08
N ALA A 270 6.32 -26.48 -1.84
CA ALA A 270 5.55 -27.66 -1.45
C ALA A 270 4.87 -28.24 -2.71
N ASP A 271 3.58 -28.52 -2.64
CA ASP A 271 2.84 -29.12 -3.75
C ASP A 271 2.35 -28.10 -4.78
N THR A 272 1.92 -28.60 -5.93
CA THR A 272 1.21 -27.82 -6.94
C THR A 272 -0.11 -28.51 -7.21
N THR A 273 -1.21 -27.80 -7.03
CA THR A 273 -2.56 -28.28 -7.32
C THR A 273 -3.12 -27.53 -8.52
N THR A 274 -3.80 -28.26 -9.41
CA THR A 274 -4.43 -27.68 -10.60
C THR A 274 -5.93 -27.78 -10.46
N GLU A 275 -6.62 -26.65 -10.61
CA GLU A 275 -8.07 -26.57 -10.61
C GLU A 275 -8.57 -26.23 -12.01
N ASN A 276 -9.44 -27.08 -12.55
CA ASN A 276 -10.11 -26.80 -13.82
C ASN A 276 -11.09 -25.65 -13.65
N TYR A 277 -11.08 -24.69 -14.57
CA TYR A 277 -11.93 -23.49 -14.56
C TYR A 277 -11.71 -22.58 -13.34
N GLY A 278 -10.56 -22.70 -12.67
CA GLY A 278 -10.23 -21.87 -11.50
C GLY A 278 -9.62 -20.52 -11.85
N SER A 279 -9.15 -20.31 -13.08
CA SER A 279 -8.49 -19.07 -13.48
C SER A 279 -9.51 -17.94 -13.67
N SER A 280 -9.09 -16.69 -13.44
CA SER A 280 -9.87 -15.50 -13.79
C SER A 280 -10.26 -15.43 -15.28
N LEU A 281 -9.58 -16.17 -16.17
CA LEU A 281 -9.95 -16.33 -17.58
C LEU A 281 -10.79 -17.58 -17.88
N SER A 282 -11.33 -18.23 -16.83
CA SER A 282 -12.13 -19.46 -16.90
C SER A 282 -11.39 -20.68 -17.47
N GLY A 283 -10.05 -20.73 -17.46
CA GLY A 283 -9.27 -21.94 -17.75
C GLY A 283 -8.66 -22.56 -16.50
N GLU A 284 -7.63 -23.38 -16.68
CA GLU A 284 -6.96 -24.07 -15.56
C GLU A 284 -6.18 -23.10 -14.67
N LEU A 285 -6.28 -23.26 -13.35
CA LEU A 285 -5.49 -22.51 -12.38
C LEU A 285 -4.51 -23.44 -11.66
N SER A 286 -3.22 -23.23 -11.89
CA SER A 286 -2.13 -23.86 -11.16
C SER A 286 -1.82 -23.09 -9.87
N LYS A 287 -2.16 -23.69 -8.74
CA LYS A 287 -1.87 -23.16 -7.40
C LYS A 287 -0.57 -23.79 -6.89
N ILE A 288 0.46 -22.97 -6.71
CA ILE A 288 1.78 -23.41 -6.24
C ILE A 288 1.89 -23.09 -4.76
N SER A 289 1.88 -24.11 -3.91
CA SER A 289 2.09 -23.96 -2.47
C SER A 289 3.56 -23.72 -2.14
N VAL A 290 3.81 -22.70 -1.32
CA VAL A 290 5.12 -22.32 -0.83
C VAL A 290 5.09 -22.32 0.68
N LEU A 291 5.88 -23.22 1.26
CA LEU A 291 6.05 -23.32 2.70
C LEU A 291 7.08 -22.30 3.18
N VAL A 292 6.66 -21.44 4.11
CA VAL A 292 7.51 -20.46 4.78
C VAL A 292 7.64 -20.83 6.26
N THR A 293 8.87 -20.96 6.72
CA THR A 293 9.21 -21.27 8.12
C THR A 293 10.04 -20.12 8.69
N LEU A 294 9.65 -19.67 9.89
CA LEU A 294 10.36 -18.65 10.65
C LEU A 294 11.02 -19.32 11.87
N GLU A 295 12.35 -19.21 11.94
CA GLU A 295 13.20 -19.76 13.02
C GLU A 295 13.91 -18.65 13.80
#